data_AF-A0AAP0PRF7-F1
#
_entry.id   AF-A0AAP0PRF7-F1
#
_cell.length_a   1.000
_cell.length_b   1.000
_cell.length_c   1.000
_cell.angle_alpha   90.00
_cell.angle_beta   90.00
_cell.angle_gamma   90.00
#
_symmetry.space_group_name_H-M   'P 1'
#
loop_
_entity.id
_entity.type
_entity.pdbx_description
1 polymer ?
#
loop_
_entity_poly.entity_id
_entity_poly.type
_entity_poly.pdbx_seq_one_letter_code
_entity_poly.pdbx_strand_id
1 'polypeptide(L)'
;MANMRYTINTTIEGCRQLLTVLFHVFSSTDEAQAAVVHHYTKSFRGFSAMLTPAQAKAIAAEESVISVFESKTHPLHTTHSWDFLGVDSYNQYNQLPGDAKSDAIIGIIDSGKS
;
A
#
# COMPACT_ATOMS: atom_id res chain seq x y z
N MET A 1 5.59 22.47 -10.38
CA MET A 1 4.71 21.27 -10.47
C MET A 1 4.43 20.79 -9.06
N ALA A 2 3.22 20.28 -8.78
CA ALA A 2 2.84 19.83 -7.44
C ALA A 2 3.48 18.46 -7.11
N ASN A 3 3.73 18.23 -5.82
CA ASN A 3 4.17 16.93 -5.33
C ASN A 3 2.96 15.98 -5.22
N MET A 4 3.14 14.75 -5.69
CA MET A 4 2.14 13.69 -5.60
C MET A 4 2.74 12.51 -4.83
N ARG A 5 1.89 11.67 -4.24
CA ARG A 5 2.36 10.48 -3.53
C ARG A 5 2.67 9.39 -4.55
N TYR A 6 3.87 8.83 -4.48
CA TYR A 6 4.27 7.66 -5.27
C TYR A 6 4.63 6.52 -4.34
N THR A 7 4.39 5.29 -4.80
CA THR A 7 4.93 4.07 -4.19
C THR A 7 6.11 3.58 -5.02
N ILE A 8 7.22 3.31 -4.33
CA ILE A 8 8.48 2.83 -4.89
C ILE A 8 8.71 1.43 -4.34
N ASN A 9 8.65 0.42 -5.20
CA ASN A 9 9.03 -0.96 -4.85
C ASN A 9 10.50 -1.17 -5.15
N THR A 10 11.22 -1.79 -4.23
CA THR A 10 12.68 -1.98 -4.33
C THR A 10 13.06 -3.44 -4.20
N THR A 11 14.22 -3.81 -4.73
CA THR A 11 14.77 -5.14 -4.51
C THR A 11 15.13 -5.35 -3.03
N ILE A 12 15.11 -6.61 -2.60
CA ILE A 12 15.56 -7.02 -1.26
C ILE A 12 17.07 -6.72 -1.16
N GLU A 13 17.47 -5.69 -0.41
CA GLU A 13 18.57 -5.72 0.59
C GLU A 13 18.80 -4.39 1.37
N GLY A 14 18.18 -4.28 2.56
CA GLY A 14 18.70 -3.47 3.68
C GLY A 14 18.28 -1.99 3.79
N CYS A 15 18.34 -1.44 5.01
CA CYS A 15 17.97 -0.06 5.36
C CYS A 15 18.72 1.06 4.61
N ARG A 16 19.78 0.74 3.85
CA ARG A 16 20.60 1.74 3.14
C ARG A 16 19.97 2.20 1.83
N GLN A 17 19.14 1.38 1.18
CA GLN A 17 18.61 1.67 -0.16
C GLN A 17 17.59 2.82 -0.19
N LEU A 18 16.77 2.96 0.86
CA LEU A 18 15.79 4.05 0.93
C LEU A 18 16.47 5.42 0.85
N LEU A 19 17.59 5.57 1.56
CA LEU A 19 18.42 6.77 1.51
C LEU A 19 19.08 6.92 0.14
N THR A 20 19.67 5.86 -0.42
CA THR A 20 20.32 5.90 -1.75
C THR A 20 19.38 6.37 -2.86
N VAL A 21 18.17 5.82 -2.91
CA VAL A 21 17.19 6.17 -3.96
C VAL A 21 16.73 7.63 -3.84
N LEU A 22 16.59 8.13 -2.61
CA LEU A 22 16.14 9.50 -2.38
C LEU A 22 17.27 10.53 -2.57
N PHE A 23 18.51 10.20 -2.23
CA PHE A 23 19.65 11.12 -2.44
C PHE A 23 19.91 11.46 -3.90
N HIS A 24 19.45 10.65 -4.86
CA HIS A 24 19.58 10.97 -6.28
C HIS A 24 18.69 12.18 -6.70
N VAL A 25 17.59 12.41 -5.98
CA VAL A 25 16.57 13.39 -6.35
C VAL A 25 16.35 14.52 -5.33
N PHE A 26 17.00 14.42 -4.18
CA PHE A 26 16.97 15.40 -3.10
C PHE A 26 18.38 15.89 -2.79
N SER A 27 18.51 17.21 -2.61
CA SER A 27 19.81 17.86 -2.38
C SER A 27 20.29 17.74 -0.93
N SER A 28 19.42 17.31 -0.01
CA SER A 28 19.75 17.11 1.40
C SER A 28 19.04 15.89 2.01
N THR A 29 19.64 15.33 3.06
CA THR A 29 19.06 14.22 3.84
C THR A 29 17.73 14.61 4.49
N ASP A 30 17.63 15.84 4.97
CA ASP A 30 16.43 16.33 5.67
C ASP A 30 15.24 16.43 4.70
N GLU A 31 15.46 16.91 3.47
CA GLU A 31 14.43 16.93 2.43
C GLU A 31 14.00 15.52 2.03
N ALA A 32 14.97 14.61 1.85
CA ALA A 32 14.69 13.21 1.54
C ALA A 32 13.84 12.56 2.63
N GLN A 33 14.19 12.77 3.91
CA GLN A 33 13.45 12.21 5.03
C GLN A 33 12.06 12.82 5.18
N ALA A 34 11.92 14.13 4.95
CA ALA A 34 10.63 14.81 4.97
C ALA A 34 9.69 14.37 3.82
N ALA A 35 10.25 13.92 2.70
CA ALA A 35 9.47 13.42 1.58
C ALA A 35 8.87 12.02 1.82
N VAL A 36 9.45 11.22 2.72
CA VAL A 36 9.00 9.84 2.99
C VAL A 36 7.71 9.85 3.80
N VAL A 37 6.67 9.22 3.26
CA VAL A 37 5.36 9.07 3.91
C VAL A 37 5.26 7.76 4.68
N HIS A 38 5.78 6.66 4.11
CA HIS A 38 5.67 5.35 4.74
C HIS A 38 6.74 4.38 4.23
N HIS A 39 7.16 3.43 5.07
CA HIS A 39 8.10 2.37 4.73
C HIS A 39 7.43 1.00 4.92
N TYR A 40 7.37 0.22 3.85
CA TYR A 40 6.78 -1.11 3.82
C TYR A 40 7.89 -2.16 3.97
N THR A 41 7.83 -2.95 5.05
CA THR A 41 8.87 -3.94 5.40
C THR A 41 8.37 -5.37 5.47
N LYS A 42 7.04 -5.58 5.50
CA LYS A 42 6.41 -6.89 5.72
C LYS A 42 5.87 -7.50 4.42
N SER A 43 4.75 -6.98 3.92
CA SER A 43 4.01 -7.57 2.80
C SER A 43 4.67 -7.34 1.44
N PHE A 44 5.42 -6.26 1.30
CA PHE A 44 6.30 -5.96 0.18
C PHE A 44 7.39 -5.03 0.68
N ARG A 45 8.50 -4.94 -0.08
CA ARG A 45 9.61 -4.04 0.25
C ARG A 45 9.56 -2.80 -0.62
N GLY A 46 9.53 -1.65 0.02
CA GLY A 46 9.43 -0.38 -0.66
C GLY A 46 8.99 0.72 0.28
N PHE A 47 8.81 1.92 -0.26
CA PHE A 47 8.36 3.07 0.50
C PHE A 47 7.41 3.92 -0.35
N SER A 48 6.68 4.82 0.29
CA SER A 48 5.95 5.86 -0.41
C SER A 48 6.50 7.23 -0.05
N ALA A 49 6.60 8.11 -1.04
CA ALA A 49 7.15 9.46 -0.87
C ALA A 49 6.37 10.50 -1.68
N MET A 50 6.43 11.75 -1.24
CA MET A 50 5.92 12.92 -1.96
C MET A 50 6.97 13.39 -2.96
N LEU A 51 6.69 13.22 -4.26
CA LEU A 51 7.63 13.49 -5.34
C LEU A 51 6.97 14.32 -6.44
N THR A 52 7.76 15.10 -7.15
CA THR A 52 7.35 15.61 -8.46
C THR A 52 7.37 14.48 -9.49
N PRO A 53 6.61 14.58 -10.61
CA PRO A 53 6.68 13.61 -11.69
C PRO A 53 8.10 13.41 -12.26
N ALA A 54 8.90 14.48 -12.29
CA ALA A 54 10.29 14.41 -12.74
C ALA A 54 11.17 13.58 -11.79
N GLN A 55 11.03 13.79 -10.47
CA GLN A 55 11.75 12.99 -9.47
C GLN A 55 11.30 11.52 -9.50
N ALA A 56 10.00 11.26 -9.64
CA ALA A 56 9.49 9.89 -9.78
C ALA A 56 10.07 9.18 -11.01
N LYS A 57 10.19 9.89 -12.14
CA LYS A 57 10.83 9.37 -13.37
C LYS A 57 12.32 9.11 -13.18
N ALA A 58 13.04 9.99 -12.47
CA ALA A 58 14.46 9.79 -12.18
C ALA A 58 14.68 8.57 -11.28
N ILE A 59 13.90 8.43 -10.21
CA ILE A 59 13.93 7.26 -9.32
C ILE A 59 13.63 5.95 -10.08
N ALA A 60 12.72 5.97 -11.05
CA ALA A 60 12.38 4.78 -11.82
C ALA A 60 13.53 4.23 -12.67
N ALA A 61 14.61 5.00 -12.87
CA ALA A 61 15.80 4.58 -13.61
C ALA A 61 16.87 3.92 -12.71
N GLU A 62 16.68 3.93 -11.40
CA GLU A 62 17.63 3.33 -10.44
C GLU A 62 17.58 1.79 -10.51
N GLU A 63 18.75 1.14 -10.52
CA GLU A 63 18.87 -0.32 -10.65
C GLU A 63 18.16 -1.08 -9.51
N SER A 64 18.15 -0.49 -8.31
CA SER A 64 17.50 -1.08 -7.13
C SER A 64 15.98 -0.90 -7.09
N VAL A 65 15.40 -0.16 -8.04
CA VAL A 65 13.97 0.14 -8.12
C VAL A 65 13.28 -0.79 -9.11
N ILE A 66 12.33 -1.58 -8.60
CA ILE A 66 11.54 -2.52 -9.39
C ILE A 66 10.43 -1.77 -10.14
N SER A 67 9.74 -0.85 -9.45
CA SER A 67 8.62 -0.11 -10.02
C SER A 67 8.32 1.16 -9.24
N VAL A 68 7.88 2.20 -9.95
CA VAL A 68 7.37 3.44 -9.38
C VAL A 68 5.98 3.70 -9.95
N PHE A 69 4.99 3.93 -9.09
CA PHE A 69 3.64 4.26 -9.51
C PHE A 69 3.00 5.30 -8.59
N GLU A 70 2.17 6.16 -9.17
CA GLU A 70 1.41 7.14 -8.41
C GLU A 70 0.43 6.42 -7.47
N SER A 71 0.48 6.76 -6.19
CA SER A 71 -0.42 6.20 -5.19
C SER A 71 -1.82 6.76 -5.40
N LYS A 72 -2.80 5.87 -5.57
CA LYS A 72 -4.21 6.24 -5.67
C LYS A 72 -4.89 6.07 -4.32
N THR A 73 -5.57 7.11 -3.85
CA THR A 73 -6.51 6.98 -2.74
C THR A 73 -7.83 6.46 -3.30
N HIS A 74 -8.21 5.25 -2.91
CA HIS A 74 -9.52 4.71 -3.23
C HIS A 74 -10.49 5.02 -2.08
N PRO A 75 -11.64 5.67 -2.36
CA PRO A 75 -12.69 5.78 -1.36
C PRO A 75 -13.22 4.38 -1.04
N LEU A 76 -13.36 4.07 0.25
CA LEU A 76 -14.00 2.83 0.69
C LEU A 76 -15.49 2.92 0.33
N HIS A 77 -15.97 2.00 -0.52
CA HIS A 77 -17.36 1.97 -0.99
C HIS A 77 -18.26 0.98 -0.23
N THR A 78 -17.75 0.31 0.80
CA THR A 78 -18.48 -0.80 1.43
C THR A 78 -19.27 -0.30 2.65
N THR A 79 -20.59 -0.20 2.53
CA THR A 79 -21.48 -0.01 3.69
C THR A 79 -22.21 -1.28 4.12
N HIS A 80 -21.98 -2.43 3.47
CA HIS A 80 -22.78 -3.66 3.66
C HIS A 80 -22.00 -4.96 3.41
N SER A 81 -20.81 -5.12 4.00
CA SER A 81 -19.96 -6.31 3.77
C SER A 81 -20.62 -7.64 4.18
N TRP A 82 -21.58 -7.61 5.12
CA TRP A 82 -22.35 -8.77 5.56
C TRP A 82 -23.46 -9.16 4.56
N ASP A 83 -24.20 -8.17 4.06
CA ASP A 83 -25.26 -8.39 3.06
C ASP A 83 -24.67 -8.93 1.73
N PHE A 84 -23.45 -8.51 1.36
CA PHE A 84 -22.75 -9.03 0.18
C PHE A 84 -22.42 -10.53 0.29
N LEU A 85 -22.15 -11.01 1.50
CA LEU A 85 -21.86 -12.43 1.77
C LEU A 85 -23.15 -13.24 2.03
N GLY A 86 -24.32 -12.58 2.10
CA GLY A 86 -25.59 -13.22 2.50
C GLY A 86 -25.56 -13.77 3.92
N VAL A 87 -24.72 -13.19 4.79
CA VAL A 87 -24.57 -13.59 6.20
C VAL A 87 -25.00 -12.41 7.06
N ASP A 88 -26.31 -12.25 7.20
CA ASP A 88 -26.93 -11.15 7.94
C ASP A 88 -26.93 -11.41 9.47
N SER A 89 -26.60 -12.63 9.90
CA SER A 89 -26.51 -13.02 11.31
C SER A 89 -25.69 -14.30 11.56
N TYR A 90 -25.18 -14.45 12.79
CA TYR A 90 -24.54 -15.69 13.28
C TYR A 90 -25.44 -16.93 13.11
N ASN A 91 -26.77 -16.75 13.18
CA ASN A 91 -27.73 -17.83 13.02
C ASN A 91 -27.80 -18.35 11.58
N GLN A 92 -27.64 -17.49 10.57
CA GLN A 92 -27.58 -17.89 9.16
C GLN A 92 -26.24 -18.55 8.82
N TYR A 93 -25.13 -18.11 9.43
CA TYR A 93 -23.83 -18.79 9.32
C TYR A 93 -23.94 -20.26 9.76
N ASN A 94 -24.65 -20.53 10.85
CA ASN A 94 -24.91 -21.89 11.34
C ASN A 94 -25.84 -22.74 10.43
N GLN A 95 -26.46 -22.15 9.41
CA GLN A 95 -27.29 -22.86 8.43
C GLN A 95 -26.55 -23.22 7.13
N LEU A 96 -25.33 -22.70 6.92
CA LEU A 96 -24.51 -23.07 5.77
C LEU A 96 -24.12 -24.57 5.83
N PRO A 97 -24.01 -25.27 4.69
CA PRO A 97 -23.50 -26.64 4.63
C PRO A 97 -22.14 -26.75 5.36
N GLY A 98 -21.87 -27.88 6.03
CA GLY A 98 -20.64 -28.07 6.81
C GLY A 98 -19.37 -27.80 6.00
N ASP A 99 -19.38 -28.22 4.73
CA ASP A 99 -18.29 -28.07 3.77
C ASP A 99 -18.02 -26.61 3.38
N ALA A 100 -18.98 -25.68 3.62
CA ALA A 100 -18.83 -24.25 3.37
C ALA A 100 -18.41 -23.45 4.62
N LYS A 101 -18.41 -24.08 5.81
CA LYS A 101 -18.08 -23.46 7.11
C LYS A 101 -16.63 -23.68 7.55
N SER A 102 -15.99 -24.71 7.02
CA SER A 102 -14.61 -25.08 7.31
C SER A 102 -13.79 -24.91 6.03
N ASP A 103 -12.57 -24.39 6.17
CA ASP A 103 -11.53 -24.23 5.13
C ASP A 103 -11.41 -22.87 4.43
N ALA A 104 -12.14 -21.83 4.87
CA ALA A 104 -11.99 -20.47 4.35
C ALA A 104 -11.74 -19.42 5.45
N ILE A 105 -10.75 -18.54 5.24
CA ILE A 105 -10.56 -17.32 6.03
C ILE A 105 -11.01 -16.14 5.18
N ILE A 106 -12.01 -15.39 5.65
CA ILE A 106 -12.53 -14.19 4.97
C ILE A 106 -12.04 -12.96 5.74
N GLY A 107 -11.16 -12.17 5.11
CA GLY A 107 -10.73 -10.87 5.61
C GLY A 107 -11.61 -9.76 5.04
N ILE A 108 -12.19 -8.93 5.91
CA ILE A 108 -13.02 -7.78 5.51
C ILE A 108 -12.28 -6.50 5.89
N ILE A 109 -12.16 -5.56 4.96
CA ILE A 109 -11.62 -4.21 5.19
C ILE A 109 -12.78 -3.23 5.05
N ASP A 110 -13.20 -2.62 6.16
CA ASP A 110 -14.33 -1.70 6.21
C ASP A 110 -13.94 -0.37 6.90
N SER A 111 -14.70 0.69 6.58
CA SER A 111 -14.61 2.02 7.18
C SER A 111 -15.23 2.12 8.58
N GLY A 112 -15.97 1.09 9.02
CA GLY A 112 -16.41 0.94 10.41
C GLY A 112 -17.60 1.82 10.82
N LYS A 113 -18.40 2.31 9.87
CA LYS A 113 -19.66 3.01 10.20
C LYS A 113 -20.80 2.00 10.25
N SER A 114 -21.01 1.42 11.43
CA SER A 114 -22.24 0.72 11.83
C SER A 114 -23.30 1.71 12.28
#